data_AF-A0A923LCY5-F1
#
_entry.id   AF-A0A923LCY5-F1
#
_cell.length_a   1.000
_cell.length_b   1.000
_cell.length_c   1.000
_cell.angle_alpha   90.00
_cell.angle_beta   90.00
_cell.angle_gamma   90.00
#
_symmetry.space_group_name_H-M   'P 1'
#
loop_
_entity.id
_entity.type
_entity.pdbx_description
1 polymer ?
#
loop_
_entity_poly.entity_id
_entity_poly.type
_entity_poly.pdbx_seq_one_letter_code
_entity_poly.pdbx_strand_id
1 'polypeptide(L)'
;MRYVKRLLAVLLTGLLLSGCGGKTKEEQALADTAAGDWELVSMSYSGMTLGKEDLDNSDITMTLSLLEDGTGTMEYDGLVYELTWDGSSITTDGVADSYTLEDGVLTIANEDTEMVFTRPGSLASPDAPKAGQETLAAGAASEQSVEESWTVEPLASAQALVPYSCTEFSMDIPEGWTVRSSAMYTGMFHAIHVFDPEKPVNQIFFMLKMEPMFPDENSRAMMALSSDLFGKYPILTNVSTQGVFEIFPQFADAMNATADYADIQTPYIADFSVTESFESTQGMSSVSISPAILRADFTQDGTAGEGMFTADVVPFAMGTGMGYYSVYNLTVLSAEKGTFQDWQPTLSKSLSSLDYTREFQSFAMSQSNQAADTSQSLSQSASEMSDSIMSSWENRNKSQDIMSQKQSDATLGYERIVDTETGEIYKIDNGFTDWYSGSRYKAISDDQYTDSVEAVIHWK
;
A
#
# COMPACT_ATOMS: atom_id res chain seq x y z
N MET A 1 59.89 -12.11 -21.20
CA MET A 1 59.81 -11.73 -22.62
C MET A 1 59.36 -10.27 -22.63
N ARG A 2 60.24 -9.30 -22.95
CA ARG A 2 60.47 -8.75 -24.32
C ARG A 2 59.20 -8.00 -24.81
N TYR A 3 59.13 -6.72 -25.19
CA TYR A 3 60.02 -5.55 -25.42
C TYR A 3 59.05 -4.32 -25.56
N VAL A 4 59.26 -3.14 -24.94
CA VAL A 4 59.79 -1.86 -25.55
C VAL A 4 58.87 -1.23 -26.61
N LYS A 5 58.37 0.03 -26.50
CA LYS A 5 59.00 1.35 -26.84
C LYS A 5 57.95 2.46 -26.58
N ARG A 6 58.17 3.49 -25.74
CA ARG A 6 58.77 4.82 -26.01
C ARG A 6 58.05 5.74 -27.03
N LEU A 7 57.53 6.84 -26.47
CA LEU A 7 57.65 8.26 -26.87
C LEU A 7 57.32 8.70 -28.32
N LEU A 8 56.22 9.47 -28.43
CA LEU A 8 56.10 10.76 -29.13
C LEU A 8 55.20 11.61 -28.20
N ALA A 9 55.61 12.63 -27.45
CA ALA A 9 56.33 13.87 -27.76
C ALA A 9 55.69 14.65 -28.93
N VAL A 10 54.62 15.38 -28.63
CA VAL A 10 54.27 16.62 -29.33
C VAL A 10 54.31 17.75 -28.31
N LEU A 11 55.05 18.79 -28.67
CA LEU A 11 55.44 19.93 -27.84
C LEU A 11 54.26 20.86 -27.56
N LEU A 12 53.94 21.06 -26.29
CA LEU A 12 53.37 22.31 -25.80
C LEU A 12 54.52 23.30 -25.60
N THR A 13 54.56 24.38 -26.40
CA THR A 13 55.50 25.48 -26.18
C THR A 13 54.79 26.83 -26.26
N GLY A 14 54.73 27.50 -25.12
CA GLY A 14 54.66 28.97 -24.97
C GLY A 14 53.26 29.59 -25.12
N LEU A 15 52.81 30.53 -24.31
CA LEU A 15 53.50 31.49 -23.45
C LEU A 15 52.56 31.88 -22.29
N LEU A 16 53.09 31.94 -21.07
CA LEU A 16 52.52 32.72 -19.97
C LEU A 16 52.67 34.21 -20.29
N LEU A 17 51.56 34.94 -20.36
CA LEU A 17 51.51 36.37 -20.08
C LEU A 17 50.24 36.66 -19.26
N SER A 18 50.48 36.97 -17.99
CA SER A 18 49.54 37.57 -17.06
C SER A 18 49.06 38.92 -17.60
N GLY A 19 47.75 39.04 -17.80
CA GLY A 19 47.08 40.29 -18.16
C GLY A 19 45.61 40.24 -17.77
N CYS A 20 45.24 41.02 -16.75
CA CYS A 20 43.85 41.34 -16.45
C CYS A 20 43.19 42.04 -17.66
N GLY A 21 42.03 41.53 -18.09
CA GLY A 21 41.01 42.31 -18.80
C GLY A 21 40.83 41.99 -20.30
N GLY A 22 39.80 41.20 -20.61
CA GLY A 22 39.12 41.14 -21.92
C GLY A 22 39.55 39.98 -22.83
N LYS A 23 38.62 39.04 -23.12
CA LYS A 23 38.80 37.99 -24.14
C LYS A 23 39.03 38.64 -25.52
N THR A 24 39.98 38.13 -26.29
CA THR A 24 40.33 38.66 -27.62
C THR A 24 39.39 38.10 -28.70
N LYS A 25 39.13 38.85 -29.78
CA LYS A 25 38.20 38.46 -30.86
C LYS A 25 38.51 37.13 -31.57
N GLU A 26 39.75 36.64 -31.52
CA GLU A 26 40.12 35.32 -32.06
C GLU A 26 39.70 34.16 -31.12
N GLU A 27 39.77 34.32 -29.79
CA GLU A 27 39.26 33.32 -28.84
C GLU A 27 37.73 33.22 -28.85
N GLN A 28 37.06 34.31 -29.25
CA GLN A 28 35.60 34.35 -29.37
C GLN A 28 35.11 33.76 -30.70
N ALA A 29 35.97 33.72 -31.73
CA ALA A 29 35.63 33.11 -33.02
C ALA A 29 35.76 31.57 -33.02
N LEU A 30 36.61 31.01 -32.16
CA LEU A 30 36.74 29.56 -31.92
C LEU A 30 35.67 29.00 -30.96
N ALA A 31 34.94 29.86 -30.25
CA ALA A 31 33.91 29.45 -29.30
C ALA A 31 32.58 29.05 -29.98
N ASP A 32 32.33 29.50 -31.21
CA ASP A 32 31.04 29.32 -31.91
C ASP A 32 31.07 28.25 -33.02
N THR A 33 32.16 27.48 -33.15
CA THR A 33 32.26 26.37 -34.11
C THR A 33 32.50 25.04 -33.40
N ALA A 34 31.79 24.00 -33.82
CA ALA A 34 32.01 22.64 -33.33
C ALA A 34 33.32 22.04 -33.84
N ALA A 35 33.98 22.65 -34.83
CA ALA A 35 35.28 22.22 -35.29
C ALA A 35 36.35 22.28 -34.16
N GLY A 36 37.14 21.23 -34.07
CA GLY A 36 38.21 21.05 -33.10
C GLY A 36 38.14 19.72 -32.35
N ASP A 37 39.03 19.60 -31.36
CA ASP A 37 39.14 18.42 -30.51
C ASP A 37 38.31 18.58 -29.23
N TRP A 38 37.73 17.46 -28.79
CA TRP A 38 36.75 17.35 -27.73
C TRP A 38 37.04 16.11 -26.86
N GLU A 39 36.93 16.25 -25.55
CA GLU A 39 37.09 15.20 -24.55
C GLU A 39 35.78 14.99 -23.79
N LEU A 40 35.40 13.73 -23.60
CA LEU A 40 34.22 13.38 -22.82
C LEU A 40 34.40 13.79 -21.36
N VAL A 41 33.41 14.48 -20.81
CA VAL A 41 33.39 14.91 -19.40
C VAL A 41 32.16 14.41 -18.65
N SER A 42 31.13 13.97 -19.35
CA SER A 42 30.03 13.24 -18.75
C SER A 42 29.36 12.34 -19.78
N MET A 43 28.86 11.19 -19.34
CA MET A 43 27.95 10.37 -20.12
C MET A 43 26.79 9.88 -19.26
N SER A 44 25.58 9.87 -19.81
CA SER A 44 24.43 9.19 -19.25
C SER A 44 24.03 8.04 -20.16
N TYR A 45 23.80 6.86 -19.60
CA TYR A 45 23.32 5.69 -20.33
C TYR A 45 22.36 4.89 -19.45
N SER A 46 21.14 4.62 -19.94
CA SER A 46 20.13 3.83 -19.22
C SER A 46 19.85 4.33 -17.79
N GLY A 47 19.88 5.65 -17.58
CA GLY A 47 19.63 6.30 -16.29
C GLY A 47 20.83 6.33 -15.33
N MET A 48 22.01 5.81 -15.72
CA MET A 48 23.26 6.00 -14.98
C MET A 48 24.10 7.11 -15.61
N THR A 49 24.39 8.15 -14.84
CA THR A 49 25.28 9.25 -15.27
C THR A 49 26.65 9.11 -14.63
N LEU A 50 27.69 9.07 -15.46
CA LEU A 50 29.09 9.16 -15.06
C LEU A 50 29.57 10.59 -15.27
N GLY A 51 30.03 11.22 -14.20
CA GLY A 51 30.67 12.53 -14.25
C GLY A 51 32.17 12.42 -14.57
N LYS A 52 32.83 13.57 -14.74
CA LYS A 52 34.26 13.59 -15.09
C LYS A 52 35.14 12.85 -14.10
N GLU A 53 34.85 12.96 -12.80
CA GLU A 53 35.60 12.27 -11.76
C GLU A 53 35.42 10.74 -11.84
N ASP A 54 34.22 10.26 -12.18
CA ASP A 54 33.96 8.82 -12.36
C ASP A 54 34.60 8.31 -13.65
N LEU A 55 34.54 9.09 -14.72
CA LEU A 55 35.19 8.79 -16.00
C LEU A 55 36.71 8.69 -15.86
N ASP A 56 37.34 9.66 -15.19
CA ASP A 56 38.79 9.68 -14.93
C ASP A 56 39.22 8.49 -14.04
N ASN A 57 38.31 7.94 -13.22
CA ASN A 57 38.52 6.75 -12.39
C ASN A 57 38.10 5.43 -13.07
N SER A 58 37.58 5.49 -14.29
CA SER A 58 37.15 4.34 -15.09
C SER A 58 38.12 4.09 -16.26
N ASP A 59 37.99 2.94 -16.92
CA ASP A 59 38.70 2.66 -18.18
C ASP A 59 38.00 3.28 -19.41
N ILE A 60 36.96 4.11 -19.21
CA ILE A 60 36.18 4.72 -20.29
C ILE A 60 36.83 6.02 -20.73
N THR A 61 37.44 6.02 -21.91
CA THR A 61 37.91 7.23 -22.58
C THR A 61 37.24 7.39 -23.93
N MET A 62 36.80 8.61 -24.22
CA MET A 62 36.25 8.96 -25.52
C MET A 62 36.72 10.36 -25.94
N THR A 63 37.21 10.47 -27.16
CA THR A 63 37.61 11.73 -27.77
C THR A 63 36.94 11.91 -29.13
N LEU A 64 36.68 13.16 -29.50
CA LEU A 64 36.03 13.52 -30.74
C LEU A 64 36.85 14.62 -31.42
N SER A 65 37.19 14.44 -32.69
CA SER A 65 37.90 15.43 -33.52
C SER A 65 37.04 15.78 -34.72
N LEU A 66 36.62 17.04 -34.82
CA LEU A 66 35.76 17.55 -35.90
C LEU A 66 36.55 18.50 -36.80
N LEU A 67 36.68 18.17 -38.09
CA LEU A 67 37.38 18.97 -39.09
C LEU A 67 36.44 19.94 -39.80
N GLU A 68 36.94 21.12 -40.18
CA GLU A 68 36.15 22.17 -40.85
C GLU A 68 35.53 21.76 -42.20
N ASP A 69 36.02 20.68 -42.81
CA ASP A 69 35.49 20.15 -44.08
C ASP A 69 34.25 19.25 -43.92
N GLY A 70 33.73 19.12 -42.69
CA GLY A 70 32.56 18.30 -42.36
C GLY A 70 32.88 16.82 -42.10
N THR A 71 34.16 16.46 -42.00
CA THR A 71 34.61 15.12 -41.59
C THR A 71 35.13 15.13 -40.15
N GLY A 72 35.26 13.97 -39.53
CA GLY A 72 35.82 13.86 -38.19
C GLY A 72 36.06 12.42 -37.77
N THR A 73 36.59 12.26 -36.57
CA THR A 73 36.82 10.94 -35.98
C THR A 73 36.39 10.91 -34.51
N MET A 74 35.84 9.77 -34.08
CA MET A 74 35.58 9.47 -32.68
C MET A 74 36.47 8.30 -32.26
N GLU A 75 37.23 8.47 -31.17
CA GLU A 75 37.99 7.38 -30.55
C GLU A 75 37.24 6.90 -29.31
N TYR A 76 36.91 5.61 -29.27
CA TYR A 76 36.28 4.95 -28.12
C TYR A 76 36.83 3.53 -27.98
N ASP A 77 37.22 3.14 -26.76
CA ASP A 77 37.80 1.82 -26.46
C ASP A 77 39.01 1.45 -27.35
N GLY A 78 39.82 2.46 -27.70
CA GLY A 78 41.02 2.31 -28.55
C GLY A 78 40.73 2.02 -30.03
N LEU A 79 39.46 2.09 -30.46
CA LEU A 79 39.04 2.03 -31.86
C LEU A 79 38.70 3.44 -32.36
N VAL A 80 39.12 3.74 -33.58
CA VAL A 80 38.86 5.01 -34.26
C VAL A 80 37.75 4.81 -35.29
N TYR A 81 36.68 5.58 -35.14
CA TYR A 81 35.50 5.59 -36.02
C TYR A 81 35.51 6.87 -36.84
N GLU A 82 35.39 6.75 -38.16
CA GLU A 82 35.21 7.88 -39.06
C GLU A 82 33.75 8.36 -39.00
N LEU A 83 33.56 9.67 -38.99
CA LEU A 83 32.23 10.28 -38.97
C LEU A 83 32.17 11.49 -39.91
N THR A 84 30.95 11.91 -40.21
CA THR A 84 30.67 13.17 -40.89
C THR A 84 29.80 14.04 -40.01
N TRP A 85 29.94 15.36 -40.08
CA TRP A 85 29.17 16.27 -39.25
C TRP A 85 28.78 17.52 -40.02
N ASP A 86 27.69 18.15 -39.58
CA ASP A 86 27.23 19.44 -40.10
C ASP A 86 26.87 20.40 -38.95
N GLY A 87 26.20 21.52 -39.24
CA GLY A 87 25.86 22.52 -38.24
C GLY A 87 24.89 22.05 -37.14
N SER A 88 24.39 20.82 -37.18
CA SER A 88 23.37 20.33 -36.23
C SER A 88 23.46 18.84 -35.87
N SER A 89 24.21 18.03 -36.62
CA SER A 89 24.28 16.59 -36.43
C SER A 89 25.67 16.01 -36.66
N ILE A 90 25.95 14.92 -35.95
CA ILE A 90 27.11 14.04 -36.16
C ILE A 90 26.57 12.70 -36.63
N THR A 91 27.08 12.22 -37.76
CA THR A 91 26.69 10.96 -38.39
C THR A 91 27.81 9.94 -38.30
N THR A 92 27.57 8.85 -37.57
CA THR A 92 28.48 7.71 -37.42
C THR A 92 27.75 6.45 -37.91
N ASP A 93 28.40 5.63 -38.75
CA ASP A 93 27.81 4.41 -39.33
C ASP A 93 26.42 4.59 -39.99
N GLY A 94 26.14 5.79 -40.50
CA GLY A 94 24.88 6.13 -41.18
C GLY A 94 23.73 6.52 -40.25
N VAL A 95 23.96 6.60 -38.93
CA VAL A 95 23.01 7.12 -37.95
C VAL A 95 23.42 8.54 -37.58
N ALA A 96 22.49 9.49 -37.69
CA ALA A 96 22.72 10.90 -37.39
C ALA A 96 22.16 11.24 -36.01
N ASP A 97 23.05 11.60 -35.08
CA ASP A 97 22.71 12.11 -33.76
C ASP A 97 22.77 13.64 -33.76
N SER A 98 21.73 14.29 -33.25
CA SER A 98 21.74 15.74 -33.07
C SER A 98 22.71 16.15 -31.97
N TYR A 99 23.44 17.24 -32.19
CA TYR A 99 24.26 17.84 -31.14
C TYR A 99 23.89 19.29 -30.89
N THR A 100 24.17 19.76 -29.68
CA THR A 100 24.13 21.17 -29.33
C THR A 100 25.51 21.65 -28.92
N LEU A 101 25.90 22.85 -29.36
CA LEU A 101 27.11 23.53 -28.92
C LEU A 101 26.72 24.83 -28.20
N GLU A 102 26.92 24.88 -26.89
CA GLU A 102 26.66 26.07 -26.09
C GLU A 102 27.81 26.31 -25.11
N ASP A 103 28.30 27.55 -25.03
CA ASP A 103 29.36 27.97 -24.10
C ASP A 103 30.64 27.09 -24.11
N GLY A 104 30.96 26.50 -25.28
CA GLY A 104 32.12 25.62 -25.46
C GLY A 104 31.92 24.20 -24.90
N VAL A 105 30.67 23.79 -24.70
CA VAL A 105 30.23 22.43 -24.35
C VAL A 105 29.47 21.84 -25.53
N LEU A 106 29.92 20.69 -26.02
CA LEU A 106 29.27 19.95 -27.09
C LEU A 106 28.52 18.77 -26.46
N THR A 107 27.21 18.72 -26.63
CA THR A 107 26.35 17.65 -26.12
C THR A 107 25.74 16.89 -27.28
N ILE A 108 25.90 15.57 -27.29
CA ILE A 108 25.23 14.64 -28.21
C ILE A 108 24.23 13.83 -27.39
N ALA A 109 22.95 13.87 -27.74
CA ALA A 109 21.90 13.17 -27.00
C ALA A 109 20.94 12.44 -27.93
N ASN A 110 20.57 11.22 -27.55
CA ASN A 110 19.51 10.40 -28.15
C ASN A 110 18.59 9.82 -27.07
N GLU A 111 17.62 8.97 -27.45
CA GLU A 111 16.56 8.48 -26.54
C GLU A 111 17.10 7.78 -25.28
N ASP A 112 18.30 7.19 -25.33
CA ASP A 112 18.85 6.37 -24.25
C ASP A 112 20.23 6.82 -23.74
N THR A 113 20.90 7.75 -24.44
CA THR A 113 22.29 8.15 -24.18
C THR A 113 22.47 9.66 -24.32
N GLU A 114 23.16 10.28 -23.36
CA GLU A 114 23.66 11.65 -23.44
C GLU A 114 25.18 11.65 -23.24
N MET A 115 25.92 12.34 -24.11
CA MET A 115 27.37 12.48 -24.02
C MET A 115 27.74 13.96 -24.07
N VAL A 116 28.47 14.42 -23.07
CA VAL A 116 28.89 15.82 -22.91
C VAL A 116 30.40 15.91 -23.06
N PHE A 117 30.84 16.77 -23.97
CA PHE A 117 32.23 16.98 -24.30
C PHE A 117 32.67 18.43 -24.05
N THR A 118 33.94 18.60 -23.70
CA THR A 118 34.59 19.91 -23.62
C THR A 118 35.92 19.90 -24.36
N ARG A 119 36.43 21.07 -24.73
CA ARG A 119 37.77 21.16 -25.34
C ARG A 119 38.86 20.68 -24.34
N PRO A 120 39.93 20.00 -24.80
CA PRO A 120 41.02 19.56 -23.95
C PRO A 120 41.56 20.69 -23.06
N GLY A 121 41.56 20.47 -21.74
CA GLY A 121 42.03 21.45 -20.74
C GLY A 121 41.04 22.58 -20.41
N SER A 122 39.78 22.50 -20.84
CA SER A 122 38.73 23.46 -20.46
C SER A 122 38.34 23.32 -18.98
N LEU A 123 38.05 24.46 -18.33
CA LEU A 123 37.45 24.54 -16.99
C LEU A 123 35.93 24.74 -17.03
N ALA A 124 35.31 24.59 -18.22
CA ALA A 124 33.86 24.67 -18.36
C ALA A 124 33.21 23.54 -17.54
N SER A 125 32.37 23.92 -16.58
CA SER A 125 31.58 22.99 -15.79
C SER A 125 30.26 22.74 -16.52
N PRO A 126 29.81 21.49 -16.68
CA PRO A 126 28.52 21.17 -17.28
C PRO A 126 27.33 21.76 -16.52
N ASP A 127 27.53 22.26 -15.29
CA ASP A 127 26.49 22.79 -14.40
C ASP A 127 26.36 24.33 -14.39
N ALA A 128 26.85 25.04 -15.41
CA ALA A 128 26.67 26.50 -15.46
C ALA A 128 25.20 26.87 -15.80
N PRO A 129 24.52 27.73 -15.00
CA PRO A 129 23.10 28.02 -15.18
C PRO A 129 22.84 28.89 -16.41
N LYS A 130 22.01 28.39 -17.34
CA LYS A 130 21.56 29.12 -18.54
C LYS A 130 20.62 30.26 -18.15
N ALA A 131 21.05 31.50 -18.36
CA ALA A 131 20.23 32.68 -18.12
C ALA A 131 19.39 33.04 -19.36
N GLY A 132 18.10 32.74 -19.29
CA GLY A 132 17.04 33.50 -19.97
C GLY A 132 16.67 33.09 -21.39
N GLN A 133 15.70 32.18 -21.52
CA GLN A 133 14.60 32.36 -22.48
C GLN A 133 13.41 31.46 -22.08
N GLU A 134 12.28 32.10 -21.78
CA GLU A 134 10.98 31.45 -21.67
C GLU A 134 10.61 30.85 -23.04
N THR A 135 10.71 29.53 -23.16
CA THR A 135 9.95 28.74 -24.12
C THR A 135 9.50 27.46 -23.41
N LEU A 136 8.19 27.26 -23.42
CA LEU A 136 7.45 26.18 -22.76
C LEU A 136 8.06 24.79 -23.08
N ALA A 137 8.78 24.21 -22.11
CA ALA A 137 9.18 22.80 -22.10
C ALA A 137 8.83 22.24 -20.71
N ALA A 138 8.10 21.12 -20.70
CA ALA A 138 7.57 20.48 -19.50
C ALA A 138 8.71 20.19 -18.50
N GLY A 139 8.54 20.66 -17.26
CA GLY A 139 9.57 20.58 -16.24
C GLY A 139 9.78 19.16 -15.75
N ALA A 140 10.99 18.63 -15.92
CA ALA A 140 11.49 17.57 -15.06
C ALA A 140 11.78 18.19 -13.69
N ALA A 141 10.81 18.12 -12.79
CA ALA A 141 11.00 18.47 -11.39
C ALA A 141 12.01 17.47 -10.78
N SER A 142 13.03 17.98 -10.07
CA SER A 142 13.91 17.11 -9.28
C SER A 142 13.08 16.36 -8.24
N GLU A 143 13.45 15.13 -7.87
CA GLU A 143 12.65 14.28 -6.96
C GLU A 143 12.32 14.99 -5.64
N GLN A 144 13.27 15.76 -5.10
CA GLN A 144 13.04 16.66 -3.95
C GLN A 144 11.99 17.75 -4.22
N SER A 145 11.99 18.38 -5.40
CA SER A 145 10.97 19.39 -5.76
C SER A 145 9.59 18.80 -6.08
N VAL A 146 9.53 17.51 -6.45
CA VAL A 146 8.27 16.78 -6.64
C VAL A 146 7.61 16.55 -5.28
N GLU A 147 8.34 16.03 -4.29
CA GLU A 147 7.82 15.83 -2.93
C GLU A 147 7.40 17.15 -2.25
N GLU A 148 8.07 18.27 -2.53
CA GLU A 148 7.67 19.60 -2.03
C GLU A 148 6.29 20.05 -2.53
N SER A 149 5.80 19.48 -3.63
CA SER A 149 4.46 19.75 -4.19
C SER A 149 3.37 18.84 -3.62
N TRP A 150 3.74 17.83 -2.84
CA TRP A 150 2.83 16.81 -2.34
C TRP A 150 2.15 17.20 -1.03
N THR A 151 0.94 16.70 -0.87
CA THR A 151 0.29 16.56 0.43
C THR A 151 0.12 15.07 0.69
N VAL A 152 0.82 14.56 1.70
CA VAL A 152 0.74 13.14 2.09
C VAL A 152 -0.29 13.01 3.21
N GLU A 153 -1.36 12.28 2.94
CA GLU A 153 -2.42 11.96 3.89
C GLU A 153 -2.30 10.47 4.27
N PRO A 154 -1.85 10.14 5.51
CA PRO A 154 -1.79 8.77 5.96
C PRO A 154 -3.16 8.09 5.81
N LEU A 155 -3.17 6.85 5.32
CA LEU A 155 -4.41 6.11 5.21
C LEU A 155 -5.00 5.90 6.60
N ALA A 156 -6.33 5.99 6.70
CA ALA A 156 -7.00 5.77 7.97
C ALA A 156 -6.72 4.37 8.54
N SER A 157 -6.53 3.38 7.68
CA SER A 157 -6.14 2.02 8.04
C SER A 157 -4.70 1.87 8.50
N ALA A 158 -3.80 2.79 8.13
CA ALA A 158 -2.40 2.82 8.54
C ALA A 158 -2.18 3.57 9.86
N GLN A 159 -3.25 4.08 10.49
CA GLN A 159 -3.16 4.77 11.78
C GLN A 159 -2.60 3.88 12.89
N ALA A 160 -1.91 4.50 13.84
CA ALA A 160 -1.45 3.81 15.02
C ALA A 160 -2.64 3.32 15.86
N LEU A 161 -2.53 2.11 16.40
CA LEU A 161 -3.45 1.66 17.44
C LEU A 161 -3.10 2.32 18.77
N VAL A 162 -4.11 2.78 19.50
CA VAL A 162 -3.97 3.39 20.82
C VAL A 162 -4.57 2.48 21.88
N PRO A 163 -3.97 2.40 23.08
CA PRO A 163 -4.48 1.53 24.14
C PRO A 163 -5.81 2.06 24.68
N TYR A 164 -6.81 1.19 24.70
CA TYR A 164 -8.08 1.37 25.37
C TYR A 164 -8.19 0.39 26.55
N SER A 165 -8.82 0.83 27.64
CA SER A 165 -9.12 -0.03 28.77
C SER A 165 -10.38 0.42 29.50
N CYS A 166 -11.18 -0.55 29.92
CA CYS A 166 -12.32 -0.39 30.81
C CYS A 166 -12.25 -1.40 31.96
N THR A 167 -13.37 -1.63 32.66
CA THR A 167 -13.41 -2.56 33.81
C THR A 167 -13.29 -4.01 33.35
N GLU A 168 -13.86 -4.32 32.18
CA GLU A 168 -13.99 -5.67 31.66
C GLU A 168 -12.77 -6.12 30.85
N PHE A 169 -12.13 -5.22 30.10
CA PHE A 169 -11.01 -5.56 29.21
C PHE A 169 -10.08 -4.38 28.89
N SER A 170 -8.96 -4.70 28.25
CA SER A 170 -8.11 -3.77 27.50
C SER A 170 -7.96 -4.23 26.04
N MET A 171 -7.70 -3.30 25.13
CA MET A 171 -7.56 -3.56 23.70
C MET A 171 -6.85 -2.36 23.05
N ASP A 172 -6.00 -2.58 22.08
CA ASP A 172 -5.48 -1.53 21.21
C ASP A 172 -6.47 -1.28 20.07
N ILE A 173 -6.95 -0.04 19.92
CA ILE A 173 -7.99 0.33 18.93
C ILE A 173 -7.46 1.39 17.95
N PRO A 174 -8.00 1.49 16.72
CA PRO A 174 -7.64 2.58 15.83
C PRO A 174 -7.92 3.94 16.47
N GLU A 175 -7.02 4.91 16.27
CA GLU A 175 -7.15 6.24 16.86
C GLU A 175 -8.47 6.91 16.44
N GLY A 176 -9.14 7.57 17.40
CA GLY A 176 -10.42 8.25 17.16
C GLY A 176 -11.66 7.34 17.09
N TRP A 177 -11.49 6.02 17.13
CA TRP A 177 -12.63 5.09 17.11
C TRP A 177 -13.38 5.06 18.44
N THR A 178 -14.67 4.76 18.37
CA THR A 178 -15.55 4.64 19.53
C THR A 178 -15.64 3.19 19.99
N VAL A 179 -15.53 2.97 21.30
CA VAL A 179 -15.81 1.67 21.93
C VAL A 179 -17.14 1.71 22.67
N ARG A 180 -17.96 0.69 22.44
CA ARG A 180 -19.17 0.36 23.20
C ARG A 180 -19.09 -1.09 23.63
N SER A 181 -19.49 -1.37 24.86
CA SER A 181 -19.48 -2.74 25.37
C SER A 181 -20.59 -2.94 26.40
N SER A 182 -21.13 -4.14 26.52
CA SER A 182 -22.09 -4.42 27.61
C SER A 182 -21.38 -4.40 28.97
N ALA A 183 -22.16 -4.28 30.03
CA ALA A 183 -21.63 -4.25 31.39
C ALA A 183 -21.08 -5.61 31.85
N MET A 184 -20.13 -5.59 32.79
CA MET A 184 -19.51 -6.78 33.42
C MET A 184 -20.50 -7.90 33.79
N TYR A 185 -21.70 -7.56 34.27
CA TYR A 185 -22.68 -8.54 34.73
C TYR A 185 -23.26 -9.42 33.60
N THR A 186 -23.10 -9.04 32.32
CA THR A 186 -23.52 -9.89 31.19
C THR A 186 -22.66 -11.15 31.06
N GLY A 187 -21.45 -11.17 31.64
CA GLY A 187 -20.58 -12.35 31.69
C GLY A 187 -20.36 -12.99 30.31
N MET A 188 -20.76 -14.26 30.15
CA MET A 188 -20.61 -14.97 28.87
C MET A 188 -21.37 -14.32 27.70
N PHE A 189 -22.35 -13.47 27.95
CA PHE A 189 -23.09 -12.76 26.91
C PHE A 189 -22.54 -11.36 26.64
N HIS A 190 -21.28 -11.12 27.00
CA HIS A 190 -20.65 -9.83 26.75
C HIS A 190 -20.36 -9.62 25.27
N ALA A 191 -20.61 -8.39 24.84
CA ALA A 191 -20.35 -7.92 23.49
C ALA A 191 -19.54 -6.62 23.53
N ILE A 192 -18.68 -6.48 22.53
CA ILE A 192 -17.80 -5.34 22.28
C ILE A 192 -18.05 -4.88 20.84
N HIS A 193 -18.19 -3.57 20.67
CA HIS A 193 -18.32 -2.90 19.39
C HIS A 193 -17.32 -1.75 19.35
N VAL A 194 -16.32 -1.86 18.48
CA VAL A 194 -15.30 -0.84 18.21
C VAL A 194 -15.52 -0.37 16.78
N PHE A 195 -15.81 0.91 16.56
CA PHE A 195 -16.16 1.40 15.23
C PHE A 195 -15.70 2.83 14.98
N ASP A 196 -15.50 3.15 13.71
CA ASP A 196 -15.27 4.52 13.25
C ASP A 196 -16.58 5.33 13.38
N PRO A 197 -16.63 6.40 14.21
CA PRO A 197 -17.85 7.18 14.39
C PRO A 197 -18.33 7.92 13.13
N GLU A 198 -17.43 8.21 12.18
CA GLU A 198 -17.78 8.85 10.91
C GLU A 198 -18.17 7.82 9.84
N LYS A 199 -17.63 6.60 9.93
CA LYS A 199 -17.94 5.48 9.02
C LYS A 199 -18.20 4.17 9.79
N PRO A 200 -19.38 3.98 10.41
CA PRO A 200 -19.65 2.82 11.28
C PRO A 200 -19.59 1.44 10.61
N VAL A 201 -19.54 1.38 9.27
CA VAL A 201 -19.26 0.13 8.53
C VAL A 201 -17.83 -0.37 8.78
N ASN A 202 -16.91 0.52 9.14
CA ASN A 202 -15.56 0.21 9.61
C ASN A 202 -15.63 -0.15 11.09
N GLN A 203 -15.49 -1.43 11.41
CA GLN A 203 -15.79 -1.92 12.76
C GLN A 203 -15.14 -3.26 13.11
N ILE A 204 -15.08 -3.49 14.41
CA ILE A 204 -14.87 -4.77 15.08
C ILE A 204 -16.10 -4.98 15.96
N PHE A 205 -16.90 -6.01 15.68
CA PHE A 205 -17.95 -6.46 16.58
C PHE A 205 -17.61 -7.87 17.06
N PHE A 206 -17.50 -8.03 18.37
CA PHE A 206 -17.12 -9.29 19.01
C PHE A 206 -18.09 -9.62 20.13
N MET A 207 -18.65 -10.83 20.10
CA MET A 207 -19.54 -11.33 21.14
C MET A 207 -19.16 -12.75 21.54
N LEU A 208 -18.99 -12.95 22.85
CA LEU A 208 -18.58 -14.23 23.42
C LEU A 208 -19.62 -15.32 23.21
N LYS A 209 -20.88 -14.99 23.49
CA LYS A 209 -22.02 -15.89 23.35
C LYS A 209 -23.30 -15.11 23.13
N MET A 210 -24.16 -15.63 22.27
CA MET A 210 -25.56 -15.25 22.13
C MET A 210 -26.45 -16.49 22.26
N GLU A 211 -27.61 -16.35 22.89
CA GLU A 211 -28.70 -17.32 22.84
C GLU A 211 -30.04 -16.69 23.27
N PRO A 212 -31.20 -17.30 22.93
CA PRO A 212 -31.36 -18.47 22.06
C PRO A 212 -31.58 -18.12 20.58
N MET A 213 -31.07 -18.97 19.67
CA MET A 213 -31.49 -18.99 18.27
C MET A 213 -32.37 -20.21 18.08
N PHE A 214 -33.61 -20.00 17.64
CA PHE A 214 -34.58 -21.10 17.59
C PHE A 214 -34.45 -21.89 16.29
N PRO A 215 -34.60 -23.23 16.33
CA PRO A 215 -34.61 -24.05 15.12
C PRO A 215 -35.87 -23.85 14.27
N ASP A 216 -36.98 -23.46 14.91
CA ASP A 216 -38.28 -23.31 14.26
C ASP A 216 -39.22 -22.40 15.07
N GLU A 217 -40.32 -21.98 14.44
CA GLU A 217 -41.33 -21.11 15.06
C GLU A 217 -42.03 -21.76 16.25
N ASN A 218 -42.26 -23.08 16.22
CA ASN A 218 -42.96 -23.76 17.30
C ASN A 218 -42.10 -23.73 18.58
N SER A 219 -40.80 -24.01 18.46
CA SER A 219 -39.83 -23.90 19.56
C SER A 219 -39.77 -22.47 20.12
N ARG A 220 -39.72 -21.45 19.24
CA ARG A 220 -39.75 -20.03 19.64
C ARG A 220 -41.04 -19.66 20.35
N ALA A 221 -42.19 -19.96 19.75
CA ALA A 221 -43.51 -19.62 20.27
C ALA A 221 -43.77 -20.27 21.64
N MET A 222 -43.32 -21.51 21.83
CA MET A 222 -43.40 -22.19 23.11
C MET A 222 -42.58 -21.48 24.20
N MET A 223 -41.39 -20.99 23.87
CA MET A 223 -40.57 -20.21 24.81
C MET A 223 -41.15 -18.82 25.06
N ALA A 224 -41.76 -18.20 24.05
CA ALA A 224 -42.44 -16.91 24.17
C ALA A 224 -43.59 -16.92 25.19
N LEU A 225 -44.20 -18.09 25.48
CA LEU A 225 -45.18 -18.23 26.56
C LEU A 225 -44.61 -17.92 27.96
N SER A 226 -43.29 -18.03 28.14
CA SER A 226 -42.61 -17.73 29.41
C SER A 226 -42.13 -16.29 29.51
N SER A 227 -41.86 -15.65 28.37
CA SER A 227 -41.45 -14.24 28.28
C SER A 227 -41.61 -13.75 26.84
N ASP A 228 -42.27 -12.61 26.64
CA ASP A 228 -42.43 -11.98 25.33
C ASP A 228 -41.09 -11.68 24.63
N LEU A 229 -40.00 -11.55 25.40
CA LEU A 229 -38.67 -11.34 24.87
C LEU A 229 -38.21 -12.49 23.97
N PHE A 230 -38.54 -13.75 24.31
CA PHE A 230 -38.19 -14.91 23.49
C PHE A 230 -38.86 -14.90 22.11
N GLY A 231 -40.03 -14.25 21.98
CA GLY A 231 -40.68 -14.06 20.69
C GLY A 231 -39.89 -13.15 19.73
N LYS A 232 -38.95 -12.35 20.24
CA LYS A 232 -38.11 -11.43 19.44
C LYS A 232 -36.84 -12.09 18.93
N TYR A 233 -36.42 -13.21 19.51
CA TYR A 233 -35.22 -13.90 19.07
C TYR A 233 -35.44 -14.58 17.71
N PRO A 234 -34.38 -14.69 16.89
CA PRO A 234 -34.53 -15.14 15.52
C PRO A 234 -34.63 -16.66 15.42
N ILE A 235 -35.10 -17.11 14.25
CA ILE A 235 -35.13 -18.51 13.85
C ILE A 235 -33.96 -18.75 12.91
N LEU A 236 -33.10 -19.70 13.26
CA LEU A 236 -31.94 -20.10 12.46
C LEU A 236 -32.23 -21.42 11.77
N THR A 237 -32.74 -21.36 10.54
CA THR A 237 -33.03 -22.56 9.72
C THR A 237 -31.79 -23.08 8.99
N ASN A 238 -30.93 -22.17 8.51
CA ASN A 238 -29.62 -22.49 7.97
C ASN A 238 -28.63 -22.56 9.14
N VAL A 239 -28.40 -23.75 9.69
CA VAL A 239 -27.58 -23.92 10.90
C VAL A 239 -26.10 -23.96 10.51
N SER A 240 -25.51 -22.78 10.31
CA SER A 240 -24.10 -22.59 9.92
C SER A 240 -23.64 -21.18 10.27
N THR A 241 -22.33 -20.90 10.17
CA THR A 241 -21.81 -19.53 10.27
C THR A 241 -22.50 -18.60 9.28
N GLN A 242 -22.66 -19.03 8.02
CA GLN A 242 -23.32 -18.20 6.99
C GLN A 242 -24.77 -17.91 7.37
N GLY A 243 -25.50 -18.92 7.84
CA GLY A 243 -26.89 -18.74 8.22
C GLY A 243 -27.08 -17.72 9.34
N VAL A 244 -26.13 -17.62 10.29
CA VAL A 244 -26.15 -16.57 11.33
C VAL A 244 -26.11 -15.17 10.71
N PHE A 245 -25.23 -14.95 9.73
CA PHE A 245 -25.10 -13.64 9.08
C PHE A 245 -26.23 -13.34 8.07
N GLU A 246 -26.85 -14.35 7.48
CA GLU A 246 -28.07 -14.19 6.66
C GLU A 246 -29.26 -13.65 7.47
N ILE A 247 -29.33 -13.96 8.77
CA ILE A 247 -30.38 -13.48 9.68
C ILE A 247 -29.91 -12.38 10.64
N PHE A 248 -28.71 -11.82 10.43
CA PHE A 248 -28.12 -10.81 11.32
C PHE A 248 -29.04 -9.61 11.62
N PRO A 249 -29.86 -9.10 10.68
CA PRO A 249 -30.82 -8.04 10.98
C PRO A 249 -31.78 -8.39 12.13
N GLN A 250 -32.26 -9.63 12.15
CA GLN A 250 -33.20 -10.10 13.18
C GLN A 250 -32.49 -10.32 14.52
N PHE A 251 -31.20 -10.70 14.46
CA PHE A 251 -30.33 -10.75 15.63
C PHE A 251 -30.09 -9.34 16.22
N ALA A 252 -29.80 -8.35 15.38
CA ALA A 252 -29.60 -6.96 15.79
C ALA A 252 -30.88 -6.38 16.44
N ASP A 253 -32.05 -6.66 15.86
CA ASP A 253 -33.34 -6.28 16.44
C ASP A 253 -33.56 -6.89 17.83
N ALA A 254 -33.20 -8.17 18.01
CA ALA A 254 -33.32 -8.86 19.31
C ALA A 254 -32.36 -8.29 20.36
N MET A 255 -31.12 -7.96 19.96
CA MET A 255 -30.16 -7.29 20.85
C MET A 255 -30.66 -5.90 21.26
N ASN A 256 -31.06 -5.07 20.30
CA ASN A 256 -31.55 -3.71 20.57
C ASN A 256 -32.84 -3.69 21.42
N ALA A 257 -33.63 -4.76 21.39
CA ALA A 257 -34.79 -4.94 22.24
C ALA A 257 -34.45 -5.32 23.70
N THR A 258 -33.19 -5.64 24.00
CA THR A 258 -32.70 -6.06 25.31
C THR A 258 -31.93 -4.92 25.97
N ALA A 259 -32.34 -4.53 27.18
CA ALA A 259 -31.82 -3.33 27.85
C ALA A 259 -30.28 -3.36 28.05
N ASP A 260 -29.70 -4.54 28.26
CA ASP A 260 -28.26 -4.72 28.46
C ASP A 260 -27.41 -4.41 27.22
N TYR A 261 -28.03 -4.34 26.03
CA TYR A 261 -27.36 -4.09 24.75
C TYR A 261 -27.81 -2.81 24.05
N ALA A 262 -28.75 -2.05 24.64
CA ALA A 262 -29.31 -0.86 24.01
C ALA A 262 -28.25 0.19 23.62
N ASP A 263 -27.14 0.25 24.37
CA ASP A 263 -26.05 1.19 24.16
C ASP A 263 -24.89 0.61 23.32
N ILE A 264 -24.94 -0.68 22.93
CA ILE A 264 -23.87 -1.31 22.12
C ILE A 264 -23.88 -0.80 20.68
N GLN A 265 -25.05 -0.39 20.17
CA GLN A 265 -25.26 -0.09 18.76
C GLN A 265 -24.90 -1.30 17.90
N THR A 266 -25.53 -2.45 18.15
CA THR A 266 -25.28 -3.67 17.38
C THR A 266 -25.40 -3.40 15.88
N PRO A 267 -24.41 -3.82 15.06
CA PRO A 267 -24.43 -3.54 13.64
C PRO A 267 -25.62 -4.17 12.93
N TYR A 268 -26.13 -3.49 11.91
CA TYR A 268 -27.22 -3.99 11.10
C TYR A 268 -26.69 -4.47 9.74
N ILE A 269 -26.17 -5.69 9.72
CA ILE A 269 -25.60 -6.34 8.53
C ILE A 269 -26.74 -6.95 7.71
N ALA A 270 -27.00 -6.41 6.53
CA ALA A 270 -28.02 -6.88 5.60
C ALA A 270 -27.40 -7.28 4.25
N ASP A 271 -28.19 -7.90 3.37
CA ASP A 271 -27.79 -8.29 2.01
C ASP A 271 -26.45 -9.06 1.96
N PHE A 272 -26.26 -9.94 2.93
CA PHE A 272 -25.03 -10.69 3.14
C PHE A 272 -24.77 -11.71 2.02
N SER A 273 -23.60 -11.61 1.37
CA SER A 273 -23.20 -12.46 0.26
C SER A 273 -21.78 -12.96 0.43
N VAL A 274 -21.63 -14.25 0.69
CA VAL A 274 -20.32 -14.91 0.83
C VAL A 274 -19.56 -14.89 -0.49
N THR A 275 -18.33 -14.40 -0.47
CA THR A 275 -17.39 -14.41 -1.60
C THR A 275 -16.35 -15.53 -1.46
N GLU A 276 -15.88 -15.79 -0.25
CA GLU A 276 -14.96 -16.90 0.07
C GLU A 276 -15.33 -17.53 1.42
N SER A 277 -15.03 -18.82 1.58
CA SER A 277 -15.27 -19.58 2.80
C SER A 277 -14.07 -20.45 3.12
N PHE A 278 -13.60 -20.38 4.36
CA PHE A 278 -12.47 -21.13 4.88
C PHE A 278 -12.93 -22.00 6.05
N GLU A 279 -12.32 -23.17 6.24
CA GLU A 279 -12.61 -24.00 7.41
C GLU A 279 -12.15 -23.31 8.68
N SER A 280 -13.00 -23.27 9.72
CA SER A 280 -12.60 -22.82 11.05
C SER A 280 -12.28 -24.04 11.93
N THR A 281 -11.06 -24.06 12.49
CA THR A 281 -10.59 -25.13 13.39
C THR A 281 -10.37 -24.66 14.83
N GLN A 282 -10.63 -23.39 15.12
CA GLN A 282 -10.41 -22.77 16.43
C GLN A 282 -11.71 -22.63 17.23
N GLY A 283 -11.62 -22.15 18.47
CA GLY A 283 -12.78 -21.85 19.31
C GLY A 283 -13.64 -23.08 19.61
N MET A 284 -14.94 -23.00 19.32
CA MET A 284 -15.90 -24.08 19.58
C MET A 284 -16.09 -24.99 18.36
N SER A 285 -15.19 -24.93 17.36
CA SER A 285 -15.30 -25.67 16.10
C SER A 285 -15.62 -27.17 16.29
N SER A 286 -15.00 -27.81 17.29
CA SER A 286 -15.18 -29.24 17.60
C SER A 286 -16.60 -29.68 17.99
N VAL A 287 -17.41 -28.74 18.50
CA VAL A 287 -18.80 -28.98 18.95
C VAL A 287 -19.82 -28.17 18.16
N SER A 288 -19.35 -27.25 17.32
CA SER A 288 -20.18 -26.40 16.47
C SER A 288 -20.61 -27.11 15.18
N ILE A 289 -21.69 -26.61 14.59
CA ILE A 289 -22.24 -27.09 13.32
C ILE A 289 -21.70 -26.20 12.19
N SER A 290 -20.93 -26.81 11.28
CA SER A 290 -20.40 -26.17 10.08
C SER A 290 -19.69 -24.83 10.35
N PRO A 291 -18.63 -24.82 11.20
CA PRO A 291 -17.88 -23.61 11.49
C PRO A 291 -17.07 -23.17 10.27
N ALA A 292 -17.14 -21.90 9.94
CA ALA A 292 -16.40 -21.31 8.83
C ALA A 292 -15.88 -19.91 9.20
N ILE A 293 -14.85 -19.50 8.48
CA ILE A 293 -14.47 -18.09 8.38
C ILE A 293 -14.92 -17.64 6.99
N LEU A 294 -15.79 -16.64 6.96
CA LEU A 294 -16.40 -16.16 5.73
C LEU A 294 -15.82 -14.81 5.36
N ARG A 295 -15.42 -14.65 4.10
CA ARG A 295 -15.31 -13.34 3.48
C ARG A 295 -16.63 -13.05 2.80
N ALA A 296 -17.19 -11.87 3.02
CA ALA A 296 -18.48 -11.52 2.45
C ALA A 296 -18.62 -10.03 2.15
N ASP A 297 -19.43 -9.76 1.13
CA ASP A 297 -20.03 -8.45 0.88
C ASP A 297 -21.33 -8.32 1.69
N PHE A 298 -21.64 -7.11 2.13
CA PHE A 298 -22.88 -6.81 2.83
C PHE A 298 -23.29 -5.34 2.66
N THR A 299 -24.45 -4.97 3.19
CA THR A 299 -24.87 -3.58 3.33
C THR A 299 -25.16 -3.28 4.80
N GLN A 300 -24.70 -2.13 5.28
CA GLN A 300 -25.04 -1.61 6.61
C GLN A 300 -25.41 -0.13 6.49
N ASP A 301 -26.60 0.22 6.97
CA ASP A 301 -27.13 1.60 6.94
C ASP A 301 -27.06 2.25 5.54
N GLY A 302 -27.27 1.44 4.49
CA GLY A 302 -27.20 1.88 3.09
C GLY A 302 -25.78 2.00 2.51
N THR A 303 -24.75 1.70 3.30
CA THR A 303 -23.34 1.68 2.89
C THR A 303 -22.93 0.25 2.53
N ALA A 304 -22.30 0.07 1.37
CA ALA A 304 -21.75 -1.22 0.97
C ALA A 304 -20.49 -1.52 1.80
N GLY A 305 -20.44 -2.69 2.41
CA GLY A 305 -19.33 -3.16 3.22
C GLY A 305 -18.75 -4.46 2.70
N GLU A 306 -17.51 -4.72 3.09
CA GLU A 306 -16.80 -5.98 2.91
C GLU A 306 -16.16 -6.36 4.25
N GLY A 307 -16.12 -7.66 4.56
CA GLY A 307 -15.56 -8.10 5.83
C GLY A 307 -15.23 -9.58 5.94
N MET A 308 -14.67 -9.92 7.10
CA MET A 308 -14.40 -11.28 7.57
C MET A 308 -15.29 -11.58 8.78
N PHE A 309 -15.94 -12.75 8.76
CA PHE A 309 -17.04 -13.09 9.65
C PHE A 309 -16.88 -14.50 10.22
N THR A 310 -17.10 -14.67 11.53
CA THR A 310 -17.06 -15.96 12.21
C THR A 310 -18.21 -16.09 13.20
N ALA A 311 -18.73 -17.31 13.37
CA ALA A 311 -19.76 -17.63 14.35
C ALA A 311 -19.84 -19.15 14.55
N ASP A 312 -19.68 -19.61 15.78
CA ASP A 312 -19.72 -21.03 16.15
C ASP A 312 -21.11 -21.41 16.65
N VAL A 313 -21.89 -22.12 15.83
CA VAL A 313 -23.28 -22.50 16.15
C VAL A 313 -23.31 -23.83 16.92
N VAL A 314 -23.68 -23.81 18.20
CA VAL A 314 -23.69 -24.99 19.07
C VAL A 314 -25.13 -25.36 19.47
N PRO A 315 -25.58 -26.61 19.25
CA PRO A 315 -26.92 -27.04 19.64
C PRO A 315 -27.03 -27.28 21.14
N PHE A 316 -28.08 -26.73 21.76
CA PHE A 316 -28.42 -26.93 23.16
C PHE A 316 -29.78 -27.66 23.28
N ALA A 317 -29.76 -28.86 23.86
CA ALA A 317 -30.98 -29.64 24.10
C ALA A 317 -31.64 -29.25 25.43
N MET A 318 -32.95 -29.02 25.41
CA MET A 318 -33.77 -28.89 26.62
C MET A 318 -34.46 -30.22 26.94
N GLY A 319 -34.67 -30.51 28.23
CA GLY A 319 -35.29 -31.76 28.70
C GLY A 319 -36.75 -31.99 28.26
N THR A 320 -37.35 -31.02 27.55
CA THR A 320 -38.71 -31.08 26.97
C THR A 320 -38.74 -31.68 25.56
N GLY A 321 -37.60 -32.09 25.01
CA GLY A 321 -37.49 -32.56 23.62
C GLY A 321 -37.41 -31.43 22.58
N MET A 322 -37.35 -30.18 23.06
CA MET A 322 -37.06 -28.98 22.27
C MET A 322 -35.60 -28.55 22.52
N GLY A 323 -35.08 -27.65 21.70
CA GLY A 323 -33.74 -27.10 21.85
C GLY A 323 -33.61 -25.73 21.21
N TYR A 324 -32.47 -25.11 21.40
CA TYR A 324 -32.07 -23.88 20.74
C TYR A 324 -30.59 -23.95 20.37
N TYR A 325 -30.13 -23.03 19.55
CA TYR A 325 -28.71 -22.86 19.26
C TYR A 325 -28.15 -21.70 20.08
N SER A 326 -26.94 -21.90 20.57
CA SER A 326 -26.09 -20.83 21.09
C SER A 326 -25.05 -20.51 20.03
N VAL A 327 -24.77 -19.23 19.81
CA VAL A 327 -23.71 -18.79 18.90
C VAL A 327 -22.56 -18.28 19.74
N TYR A 328 -21.37 -18.84 19.57
CA TYR A 328 -20.15 -18.45 20.27
C TYR A 328 -19.18 -17.75 19.31
N ASN A 329 -18.26 -16.96 19.87
CA ASN A 329 -17.17 -16.31 19.13
C ASN A 329 -17.66 -15.56 17.88
N LEU A 330 -18.80 -14.88 17.99
CA LEU A 330 -19.36 -14.11 16.90
C LEU A 330 -18.45 -12.91 16.66
N THR A 331 -17.79 -12.89 15.51
CA THR A 331 -16.82 -11.87 15.14
C THR A 331 -17.19 -11.27 13.79
N VAL A 332 -17.13 -9.95 13.72
CA VAL A 332 -17.22 -9.15 12.50
C VAL A 332 -16.00 -8.26 12.47
N LEU A 333 -15.15 -8.41 11.45
CA LEU A 333 -14.18 -7.40 11.05
C LEU A 333 -14.63 -6.87 9.69
N SER A 334 -14.98 -5.60 9.58
CA SER A 334 -15.47 -5.06 8.32
C SER A 334 -15.07 -3.62 8.10
N ALA A 335 -15.12 -3.21 6.83
CA ALA A 335 -14.93 -1.84 6.39
C ALA A 335 -15.77 -1.55 5.15
N GLU A 336 -15.79 -0.28 4.75
CA GLU A 336 -16.39 0.17 3.49
C GLU A 336 -15.82 -0.63 2.32
N LYS A 337 -16.70 -1.08 1.43
CA LYS A 337 -16.32 -1.92 0.30
C LYS A 337 -15.21 -1.25 -0.53
N GLY A 338 -14.18 -2.02 -0.88
CA GLY A 338 -13.00 -1.51 -1.60
C GLY A 338 -11.91 -0.93 -0.70
N THR A 339 -12.16 -0.77 0.60
CA THR A 339 -11.14 -0.34 1.60
C THR A 339 -10.80 -1.45 2.60
N PHE A 340 -11.59 -2.53 2.67
CA PHE A 340 -11.39 -3.59 3.64
C PHE A 340 -10.01 -4.25 3.55
N GLN A 341 -9.42 -4.34 2.35
CA GLN A 341 -8.07 -4.88 2.20
C GLN A 341 -7.02 -4.08 2.97
N ASP A 342 -7.14 -2.75 2.96
CA ASP A 342 -6.23 -1.87 3.70
C ASP A 342 -6.49 -1.98 5.20
N TRP A 343 -7.75 -2.15 5.61
CA TRP A 343 -8.17 -2.24 7.02
C TRP A 343 -7.93 -3.60 7.68
N GLN A 344 -8.00 -4.71 6.93
CA GLN A 344 -8.03 -6.06 7.50
C GLN A 344 -6.85 -6.33 8.46
N PRO A 345 -5.59 -6.02 8.12
CA PRO A 345 -4.46 -6.26 9.03
C PRO A 345 -4.59 -5.48 10.34
N THR A 346 -5.01 -4.21 10.26
CA THR A 346 -5.19 -3.32 11.40
C THR A 346 -6.34 -3.79 12.31
N LEU A 347 -7.47 -4.19 11.73
CA LEU A 347 -8.62 -4.71 12.47
C LEU A 347 -8.30 -6.04 13.16
N SER A 348 -7.59 -6.96 12.48
CA SER A 348 -7.14 -8.21 13.09
C SER A 348 -6.14 -7.95 14.22
N LYS A 349 -5.15 -7.07 14.01
CA LYS A 349 -4.20 -6.69 15.07
C LYS A 349 -4.90 -6.06 16.28
N SER A 350 -5.92 -5.25 16.05
CA SER A 350 -6.75 -4.70 17.13
C SER A 350 -7.47 -5.83 17.87
N LEU A 351 -8.17 -6.73 17.16
CA LEU A 351 -8.85 -7.88 17.78
C LEU A 351 -7.90 -8.77 18.60
N SER A 352 -6.70 -9.05 18.10
CA SER A 352 -5.74 -9.93 18.77
C SER A 352 -5.19 -9.35 20.07
N SER A 353 -5.25 -8.02 20.24
CA SER A 353 -4.84 -7.31 21.45
C SER A 353 -5.88 -7.33 22.57
N LEU A 354 -7.08 -7.86 22.32
CA LEU A 354 -8.15 -7.94 23.32
C LEU A 354 -7.72 -8.81 24.51
N ASP A 355 -7.69 -8.20 25.70
CA ASP A 355 -7.41 -8.88 26.95
C ASP A 355 -8.48 -8.56 28.02
N TYR A 356 -9.29 -9.55 28.34
CA TYR A 356 -10.25 -9.49 29.44
C TYR A 356 -9.57 -9.51 30.81
N THR A 357 -10.09 -8.75 31.76
CA THR A 357 -9.61 -8.78 33.14
C THR A 357 -9.89 -10.13 33.80
N ARG A 358 -9.04 -10.53 34.77
CA ARG A 358 -9.21 -11.81 35.47
C ARG A 358 -10.54 -11.89 36.21
N GLU A 359 -10.98 -10.76 36.74
CA GLU A 359 -12.26 -10.59 37.43
C GLU A 359 -13.41 -10.89 36.47
N PHE A 360 -13.42 -10.28 35.28
CA PHE A 360 -14.43 -10.55 34.27
C PHE A 360 -14.40 -12.01 33.81
N GLN A 361 -13.21 -12.54 33.48
CA GLN A 361 -13.06 -13.93 33.06
C GLN A 361 -13.60 -14.90 34.13
N SER A 362 -13.25 -14.68 35.41
CA SER A 362 -13.73 -15.52 36.50
C SER A 362 -15.26 -15.48 36.63
N PHE A 363 -15.84 -14.28 36.50
CA PHE A 363 -17.28 -14.09 36.57
C PHE A 363 -18.02 -14.74 35.38
N ALA A 364 -17.56 -14.50 34.16
CA ALA A 364 -18.13 -15.10 32.96
C ALA A 364 -18.11 -16.65 33.05
N MET A 365 -16.97 -17.24 33.45
CA MET A 365 -16.85 -18.69 33.56
C MET A 365 -17.74 -19.28 34.64
N SER A 366 -18.01 -18.54 35.72
CA SER A 366 -18.94 -19.00 36.77
C SER A 366 -20.39 -19.19 36.27
N GLN A 367 -20.76 -18.55 35.16
CA GLN A 367 -22.10 -18.66 34.55
C GLN A 367 -22.19 -19.73 33.45
N SER A 368 -21.08 -20.31 33.02
CA SER A 368 -21.07 -21.25 31.89
C SER A 368 -21.52 -22.65 32.32
N ASN A 369 -22.54 -23.21 31.64
CA ASN A 369 -23.23 -24.45 32.04
C ASN A 369 -22.89 -25.71 31.20
N GLN A 370 -22.12 -25.62 30.12
CA GLN A 370 -21.74 -26.77 29.28
C GLN A 370 -20.32 -26.64 28.76
N ALA A 371 -19.56 -27.76 28.77
CA ALA A 371 -18.43 -28.16 27.93
C ALA A 371 -17.50 -27.09 27.30
N ALA A 372 -17.40 -25.90 27.88
CA ALA A 372 -16.31 -24.96 27.67
C ALA A 372 -15.18 -25.29 28.66
N ASP A 373 -14.85 -26.58 28.76
CA ASP A 373 -13.70 -27.06 29.52
C ASP A 373 -12.45 -26.62 28.76
N THR A 374 -12.02 -25.37 28.95
CA THR A 374 -10.69 -25.04 29.48
C THR A 374 -10.68 -23.55 29.79
N SER A 375 -10.36 -23.20 31.04
CA SER A 375 -10.20 -21.85 31.58
C SER A 375 -9.01 -21.06 30.99
N GLN A 376 -8.60 -21.29 29.74
CA GLN A 376 -7.36 -20.73 29.17
C GLN A 376 -7.54 -19.34 28.50
N SER A 377 -8.57 -18.63 28.95
CA SER A 377 -8.89 -17.22 28.73
C SER A 377 -9.73 -16.91 27.49
N LEU A 378 -10.87 -16.23 27.71
CA LEU A 378 -11.68 -15.66 26.64
C LEU A 378 -10.86 -14.73 25.74
N SER A 379 -9.84 -14.08 26.31
CA SER A 379 -8.83 -13.29 25.58
C SER A 379 -8.11 -14.15 24.53
N GLN A 380 -7.66 -15.34 24.92
CA GLN A 380 -7.00 -16.28 24.01
C GLN A 380 -7.91 -16.67 22.85
N SER A 381 -9.23 -16.80 23.06
CA SER A 381 -10.17 -17.04 21.97
C SER A 381 -10.21 -15.89 20.96
N ALA A 382 -10.14 -14.63 21.39
CA ALA A 382 -10.09 -13.50 20.46
C ALA A 382 -8.77 -13.45 19.67
N SER A 383 -7.64 -13.71 20.33
CA SER A 383 -6.34 -13.81 19.64
C SER A 383 -6.29 -14.98 18.65
N GLU A 384 -6.73 -16.18 19.05
CA GLU A 384 -6.82 -17.35 18.16
C GLU A 384 -7.74 -17.11 16.96
N MET A 385 -8.87 -16.43 17.19
CA MET A 385 -9.77 -16.07 16.08
C MET A 385 -9.12 -15.06 15.14
N SER A 386 -8.44 -14.04 15.67
CA SER A 386 -7.67 -13.11 14.84
C SER A 386 -6.61 -13.84 14.01
N ASP A 387 -5.86 -14.77 14.61
CA ASP A 387 -4.83 -15.54 13.91
C ASP A 387 -5.45 -16.41 12.80
N SER A 388 -6.61 -17.02 13.06
CA SER A 388 -7.34 -17.81 12.06
C SER A 388 -7.90 -16.95 10.92
N ILE A 389 -8.39 -15.74 11.23
CA ILE A 389 -8.83 -14.76 10.24
C ILE A 389 -7.64 -14.30 9.39
N MET A 390 -6.50 -13.99 10.01
CA MET A 390 -5.27 -13.62 9.30
C MET A 390 -4.78 -14.75 8.39
N SER A 391 -4.77 -15.99 8.87
CA SER A 391 -4.37 -17.13 8.04
C SER A 391 -5.32 -17.36 6.86
N SER A 392 -6.64 -17.18 7.07
CA SER A 392 -7.63 -17.24 5.99
C SER A 392 -7.42 -16.12 4.98
N TRP A 393 -7.14 -14.91 5.46
CA TRP A 393 -6.80 -13.75 4.65
C TRP A 393 -5.54 -13.95 3.82
N GLU A 394 -4.49 -14.57 4.37
CA GLU A 394 -3.27 -14.88 3.62
C GLU A 394 -3.49 -15.93 2.52
N ASN A 395 -4.46 -16.84 2.71
CA ASN A 395 -4.81 -17.90 1.76
C ASN A 395 -5.95 -17.52 0.78
N ARG A 396 -6.40 -16.27 0.80
CA ARG A 396 -7.48 -15.77 -0.06
C ARG A 396 -7.11 -15.75 -1.55
N ASN A 397 -8.12 -15.64 -2.40
CA ASN A 397 -7.95 -15.50 -3.85
C ASN A 397 -7.44 -14.10 -4.25
N LYS A 398 -6.12 -13.95 -4.27
CA LYS A 398 -5.41 -12.72 -4.65
C LYS A 398 -5.79 -12.17 -6.04
N SER A 399 -6.18 -13.01 -6.99
CA SER A 399 -6.51 -12.54 -8.34
C SER A 399 -7.77 -11.67 -8.36
N GLN A 400 -8.78 -12.01 -7.53
CA GLN A 400 -9.98 -11.20 -7.41
C GLN A 400 -9.70 -9.88 -6.67
N ASP A 401 -8.79 -9.90 -5.71
CA ASP A 401 -8.38 -8.71 -4.97
C ASP A 401 -7.68 -7.69 -5.86
N ILE A 402 -6.73 -8.14 -6.67
CA ILE A 402 -6.03 -7.25 -7.62
C ILE A 402 -7.05 -6.56 -8.54
N MET A 403 -8.02 -7.31 -9.07
CA MET A 403 -9.08 -6.74 -9.91
C MET A 403 -9.97 -5.77 -9.13
N SER A 404 -10.34 -6.11 -7.90
CA SER A 404 -11.17 -5.27 -7.03
C SER A 404 -10.46 -3.96 -6.66
N GLN A 405 -9.18 -4.01 -6.28
CA GLN A 405 -8.38 -2.83 -5.95
C GLN A 405 -8.19 -1.93 -7.17
N LYS A 406 -7.88 -2.48 -8.34
CA LYS A 406 -7.82 -1.70 -9.59
C LYS A 406 -9.12 -0.97 -9.88
N GLN A 407 -10.26 -1.64 -9.68
CA GLN A 407 -11.57 -1.03 -9.88
C GLN A 407 -11.85 0.05 -8.82
N SER A 408 -11.49 -0.21 -7.56
CA SER A 408 -11.62 0.74 -6.44
C SER A 408 -10.81 2.01 -6.70
N ASP A 409 -9.52 1.86 -6.98
CA ASP A 409 -8.60 2.96 -7.26
C ASP A 409 -9.09 3.78 -8.47
N ALA A 410 -9.49 3.12 -9.57
CA ALA A 410 -10.04 3.79 -10.74
C ALA A 410 -11.36 4.55 -10.44
N THR A 411 -12.20 4.02 -9.56
CA THR A 411 -13.46 4.68 -9.15
C THR A 411 -13.19 5.89 -8.26
N LEU A 412 -12.18 5.79 -7.39
CA LEU A 412 -11.77 6.84 -6.47
C LEU A 412 -10.85 7.89 -7.10
N GLY A 413 -10.34 7.63 -8.32
CA GLY A 413 -9.49 8.57 -9.06
C GLY A 413 -8.00 8.46 -8.73
N TYR A 414 -7.57 7.31 -8.22
CA TYR A 414 -6.18 7.05 -7.83
C TYR A 414 -5.50 6.03 -8.75
N GLU A 415 -4.17 6.15 -8.81
CA GLU A 415 -3.23 5.11 -9.20
C GLU A 415 -2.35 4.74 -8.01
N ARG A 416 -1.51 3.71 -8.14
CA ARG A 416 -0.58 3.30 -7.08
C ARG A 416 0.86 3.39 -7.53
N ILE A 417 1.69 3.94 -6.66
CA ILE A 417 3.14 4.03 -6.82
C ILE A 417 3.85 3.34 -5.66
N VAL A 418 5.03 2.81 -5.93
CA VAL A 418 5.98 2.32 -4.92
C VAL A 418 7.16 3.27 -4.86
N ASP A 419 7.56 3.65 -3.65
CA ASP A 419 8.87 4.27 -3.40
C ASP A 419 9.93 3.16 -3.42
N THR A 420 10.80 3.20 -4.42
CA THR A 420 11.84 2.19 -4.63
C THR A 420 12.94 2.21 -3.56
N GLU A 421 13.06 3.27 -2.77
CA GLU A 421 14.01 3.34 -1.65
C GLU A 421 13.48 2.67 -0.39
N THR A 422 12.20 2.91 -0.06
CA THR A 422 11.56 2.39 1.17
C THR A 422 10.80 1.08 0.95
N GLY A 423 10.34 0.84 -0.28
CA GLY A 423 9.41 -0.24 -0.63
C GLY A 423 7.95 0.07 -0.29
N GLU A 424 7.65 1.25 0.25
CA GLU A 424 6.30 1.64 0.64
C GLU A 424 5.42 1.94 -0.59
N ILE A 425 4.15 1.57 -0.50
CA ILE A 425 3.17 1.80 -1.57
C ILE A 425 2.23 2.92 -1.15
N TYR A 426 1.95 3.82 -2.08
CA TYR A 426 1.03 4.93 -1.91
C TYR A 426 -0.04 4.91 -3.00
N LYS A 427 -1.26 5.31 -2.62
CA LYS A 427 -2.25 5.78 -3.58
C LYS A 427 -1.87 7.21 -3.96
N ILE A 428 -1.99 7.58 -5.23
CA ILE A 428 -1.70 8.93 -5.71
C ILE A 428 -2.74 9.36 -6.74
N ASP A 429 -3.06 10.66 -6.79
CA ASP A 429 -4.02 11.17 -7.78
C ASP A 429 -3.61 10.78 -9.21
N ASN A 430 -4.58 10.32 -10.00
CA ASN A 430 -4.36 9.83 -11.36
C ASN A 430 -3.59 10.82 -12.25
N GLY A 431 -2.68 10.27 -13.08
CA GLY A 431 -1.91 11.01 -14.06
C GLY A 431 -0.55 11.46 -13.55
N PHE A 432 -0.17 11.10 -12.31
CA PHE A 432 1.18 11.30 -11.80
C PHE A 432 2.19 10.52 -12.64
N THR A 433 1.94 9.23 -12.89
CA THR A 433 2.86 8.36 -13.63
C THR A 433 2.96 8.72 -15.12
N ASP A 434 2.04 9.54 -15.65
CA ASP A 434 2.06 10.01 -17.04
C ASP A 434 3.15 11.07 -17.28
N TRP A 435 3.49 11.88 -16.27
CA TRP A 435 4.49 12.95 -16.40
C TRP A 435 5.73 12.71 -15.54
N TYR A 436 5.62 11.97 -14.44
CA TYR A 436 6.75 11.68 -13.57
C TYR A 436 7.68 10.64 -14.20
N SER A 437 8.89 11.07 -14.55
CA SER A 437 9.92 10.23 -15.16
C SER A 437 11.08 9.88 -14.22
N GLY A 438 10.97 10.21 -12.93
CA GLY A 438 12.01 9.92 -11.92
C GLY A 438 12.12 8.42 -11.62
N SER A 439 13.21 8.03 -10.96
CA SER A 439 13.48 6.60 -10.68
C SER A 439 12.89 6.17 -9.34
N ARG A 440 12.75 7.10 -8.38
CA ARG A 440 12.31 6.81 -7.03
C ARG A 440 10.88 6.28 -6.94
N TYR A 441 9.90 6.95 -7.56
CA TYR A 441 8.49 6.56 -7.52
C TYR A 441 8.06 5.86 -8.80
N LYS A 442 7.67 4.59 -8.71
CA LYS A 442 7.34 3.75 -9.88
C LYS A 442 5.91 3.25 -9.77
N ALA A 443 5.23 3.09 -10.91
CA ALA A 443 3.98 2.33 -10.93
C ALA A 443 4.20 0.92 -10.36
N ILE A 444 3.26 0.46 -9.54
CA ILE A 444 3.34 -0.88 -8.95
C ILE A 444 3.08 -1.98 -9.98
N SER A 445 3.59 -3.18 -9.72
CA SER A 445 3.19 -4.40 -10.44
C SER A 445 1.83 -4.93 -9.98
N ASP A 446 1.23 -5.84 -10.76
CA ASP A 446 -0.07 -6.43 -10.45
C ASP A 446 -0.10 -7.13 -9.08
N ASP A 447 0.96 -7.84 -8.73
CA ASP A 447 1.04 -8.59 -7.46
C ASP A 447 1.06 -7.65 -6.24
N GLN A 448 1.63 -6.45 -6.40
CA GLN A 448 1.73 -5.42 -5.36
C GLN A 448 0.39 -4.75 -5.02
N TYR A 449 -0.67 -4.97 -5.81
CA TYR A 449 -2.01 -4.52 -5.41
C TYR A 449 -2.53 -5.25 -4.16
N THR A 450 -1.91 -6.36 -3.77
CA THR A 450 -2.26 -7.10 -2.55
C THR A 450 -1.51 -6.66 -1.30
N ASP A 451 -0.53 -5.77 -1.46
CA ASP A 451 0.31 -5.25 -0.39
C ASP A 451 -0.37 -4.05 0.31
N SER A 452 0.12 -3.71 1.51
CA SER A 452 -0.40 -2.58 2.27
C SER A 452 -0.09 -1.25 1.59
N VAL A 453 -1.04 -0.33 1.68
CA VAL A 453 -0.85 1.06 1.25
C VAL A 453 -0.70 1.92 2.50
N GLU A 454 0.29 2.81 2.51
CA GLU A 454 0.63 3.63 3.69
C GLU A 454 -0.14 4.95 3.71
N ALA A 455 -0.27 5.60 2.56
CA ALA A 455 -0.86 6.92 2.44
C ALA A 455 -1.51 7.17 1.08
N VAL A 456 -2.35 8.19 1.04
CA VAL A 456 -2.80 8.85 -0.19
C VAL A 456 -1.95 10.11 -0.38
N ILE A 457 -1.40 10.27 -1.57
CA ILE A 457 -0.60 11.43 -1.97
C ILE A 457 -1.43 12.26 -2.92
N HIS A 458 -1.59 13.54 -2.58
CA HIS A 458 -2.17 14.53 -3.47
C HIS A 458 -1.07 15.42 -4.04
N TRP A 459 -1.08 15.63 -5.35
CA TRP A 459 -0.11 16.45 -6.07
C TRP A 459 -0.83 17.57 -6.85
N LYS A 460 -0.15 18.69 -7.09
CA LYS A 460 -0.73 19.91 -7.66
C LYS A 460 -0.29 20.21 -9.08
#